data_AF-A0A3S3V8K4-F1
#
_entry.id   AF-A0A3S3V8K4-F1
#
_cell.length_a   1.000
_cell.length_b   1.000
_cell.length_c   1.000
_cell.angle_alpha   90.00
_cell.angle_beta   90.00
_cell.angle_gamma   90.00
#
_symmetry.space_group_name_H-M   'P 1'
#
loop_
_entity.id
_entity.type
_entity.pdbx_description
1 polymer ?
#
loop_
_entity_poly.entity_id
_entity_poly.type
_entity_poly.pdbx_seq_one_letter_code
_entity_poly.pdbx_strand_id
1 'polypeptide(L)' 'MLLATTKVADVDHFIRIFSTKGADKRRLHGSNGATVFRDPSEPDRVWAIFDWDAEGWKNFVSDPE' A
#
# COMPACT_ATOMS: atom_id res chain seq x y z
N MET A 1 1.28 10.03 7.59
CA MET A 1 2.14 9.47 6.53
C MET A 1 2.83 8.21 7.03
N LEU A 2 2.73 7.10 6.30
CA LEU A 2 3.27 5.79 6.69
C LEU A 2 4.07 5.19 5.53
N LEU A 3 5.23 4.59 5.83
CA LEU A 3 6.04 3.85 4.86
C LEU A 3 5.91 2.35 5.14
N ALA A 4 5.55 1.59 4.10
CA ALA A 4 5.62 0.13 4.11
C ALA A 4 6.57 -0.35 3.02
N THR A 5 7.35 -1.38 3.33
CA THR A 5 8.19 -2.08 2.36
C THR A 5 7.78 -3.55 2.32
N THR A 6 7.79 -4.14 1.12
CA THR A 6 7.51 -5.56 0.97
C THR A 6 8.26 -6.12 -0.23
N LYS A 7 8.55 -7.41 -0.18
CA LYS A 7 9.05 -8.18 -1.33
C LYS A 7 7.87 -8.84 -2.04
N VAL A 8 7.89 -8.81 -3.37
CA VAL A 8 6.86 -9.36 -4.24
C VAL A 8 7.52 -10.13 -5.38
N ALA A 9 6.90 -11.25 -5.77
CA ALA A 9 7.42 -12.06 -6.87
C ALA A 9 7.32 -11.35 -8.23
N ASP A 10 6.32 -10.47 -8.39
CA ASP A 10 6.09 -9.69 -9.61
C ASP A 10 5.60 -8.28 -9.23
N VAL A 11 6.46 -7.29 -9.47
CA VAL A 11 6.21 -5.88 -9.15
C VAL A 11 5.13 -5.28 -10.05
N ASP A 12 5.12 -5.64 -11.33
CA ASP A 12 4.13 -5.13 -12.29
C ASP A 12 2.73 -5.66 -11.94
N HIS A 13 2.64 -6.93 -11.58
CA HIS A 13 1.41 -7.52 -11.09
C HIS A 13 0.96 -6.88 -9.77
N PHE A 14 1.89 -6.65 -8.83
CA PHE A 14 1.60 -5.97 -7.57
C PHE A 14 0.99 -4.59 -7.83
N ILE A 15 1.62 -3.74 -8.66
CA ILE A 15 1.14 -2.39 -8.96
C ILE A 15 -0.27 -2.43 -9.56
N ARG A 16 -0.53 -3.37 -10.47
CA ARG A 16 -1.84 -3.55 -11.11
C ARG A 16 -2.94 -3.85 -10.08
N ILE A 17 -2.70 -4.75 -9.12
CA ILE A 17 -3.70 -5.12 -8.11
C ILE A 17 -3.80 -4.07 -7.01
N PHE A 18 -2.67 -3.54 -6.54
CA PHE A 18 -2.61 -2.53 -5.48
C PHE A 18 -3.47 -1.30 -5.80
N SER A 19 -3.58 -0.95 -7.08
CA SER A 19 -4.35 0.20 -7.57
C SER A 19 -5.85 -0.07 -7.76
N THR A 20 -6.35 -1.24 -7.36
CA THR A 20 -7.77 -1.64 -7.54
C THR A 20 -8.55 -1.60 -6.22
N LYS A 21 -9.23 -2.69 -5.83
CA LYS A 21 -10.05 -2.80 -4.61
C LYS A 21 -9.28 -2.44 -3.34
N GLY A 22 -7.97 -2.70 -3.32
CA GLY A 22 -7.11 -2.32 -2.20
C GLY A 22 -7.04 -0.80 -2.00
N ALA A 23 -7.11 0.00 -3.06
CA ALA A 23 -7.17 1.46 -2.96
C ALA A 23 -8.53 1.92 -2.39
N ASP A 24 -9.63 1.32 -2.85
CA ASP A 24 -10.96 1.63 -2.32
C ASP A 24 -11.08 1.28 -0.83
N LYS A 25 -10.62 0.09 -0.42
CA LYS A 25 -10.63 -0.31 1.00
C LYS A 25 -9.82 0.68 1.85
N ARG A 26 -8.61 1.05 1.43
CA ARG A 26 -7.79 2.05 2.17
C ARG A 26 -8.50 3.40 2.30
N ARG A 27 -9.21 3.84 1.25
CA ARG A 27 -9.98 5.09 1.27
C ARG A 27 -11.15 5.04 2.25
N LEU A 28 -11.83 3.90 2.39
CA LEU A 28 -12.88 3.72 3.41
C LEU A 28 -12.36 3.93 4.84
N HIS A 29 -11.08 3.64 5.06
CA HIS A 29 -10.39 3.81 6.34
C HIS A 29 -9.59 5.11 6.44
N GLY A 30 -9.88 6.11 5.60
CA GLY A 30 -9.31 7.46 5.70
C GLY A 30 -7.96 7.66 5.01
N SER A 31 -7.52 6.74 4.15
CA SER A 31 -6.34 6.98 3.31
C SER A 31 -6.69 7.94 2.15
N ASN A 32 -5.88 9.00 1.99
CA ASN A 32 -6.01 9.96 0.90
C ASN A 32 -5.29 9.51 -0.38
N GLY A 33 -4.49 8.45 -0.30
CA GLY A 33 -3.75 7.91 -1.43
C GLY A 33 -2.46 7.21 -1.02
N ALA A 34 -1.78 6.67 -2.02
CA ALA A 34 -0.44 6.11 -1.84
C ALA A 34 0.40 6.28 -3.11
N THR A 35 1.70 6.46 -2.92
CA THR A 35 2.70 6.46 -4.00
C THR A 35 3.59 5.25 -3.84
N VAL A 36 3.76 4.49 -4.91
CA VAL A 36 4.57 3.27 -4.93
C VAL A 36 5.83 3.50 -5.75
N PHE A 37 6.97 3.11 -5.17
CA PHE A 37 8.28 3.13 -5.81
C PHE A 37 8.83 1.71 -5.93
N ARG A 38 9.53 1.43 -7.03
CA ARG A 38 10.38 0.23 -7.12
C ARG A 38 11.69 0.52 -6.41
N ASP A 39 12.18 -0.42 -5.61
CA ASP A 39 13.49 -0.28 -4.99
C ASP A 39 14.58 -0.36 -6.07
N PRO A 40 15.51 0.60 -6.15
CA PRO A 40 16.56 0.61 -7.16
C PRO A 40 17.64 -0.45 -6.92
N SER A 41 17.73 -1.00 -5.70
CA SER A 41 18.76 -1.96 -5.29
C SER A 41 18.24 -3.39 -5.22
N GLU A 42 16.94 -3.57 -4.96
CA GLU A 42 16.28 -4.86 -4.83
C GLU A 42 15.09 -4.97 -5.81
N PRO A 43 15.24 -5.66 -6.97
CA PRO A 43 14.22 -5.66 -8.02
C PRO A 43 12.90 -6.30 -7.62
N ASP A 44 12.90 -7.10 -6.55
CA ASP A 44 11.72 -7.74 -5.96
C ASP A 44 11.08 -6.92 -4.83
N ARG A 45 11.60 -5.73 -4.51
CA ARG A 45 11.09 -4.89 -3.42
C ARG A 45 10.35 -3.65 -3.92
N VAL A 46 9.25 -3.33 -3.24
CA VAL A 46 8.48 -2.10 -3.43
C VAL A 46 8.39 -1.30 -2.14
N TRP A 47 8.36 0.01 -2.27
CA TRP A 47 8.11 0.95 -1.18
C TRP A 47 6.78 1.65 -1.44
N ALA A 48 5.85 1.60 -0.48
CA ALA A 48 4.57 2.28 -0.54
C ALA A 48 4.51 3.37 0.54
N ILE A 49 4.39 4.62 0.11
CA ILE A 49 4.17 5.77 0.99
C ILE A 49 2.67 6.07 0.98
N PHE A 50 2.03 5.96 2.14
CA PHE A 50 0.61 6.24 2.32
C PHE A 50 0.42 7.63 2.93
N ASP A 51 -0.46 8.43 2.32
CA ASP A 51 -1.04 9.58 2.99
C ASP A 51 -2.21 9.11 3.84
N TRP A 52 -1.90 8.88 5.11
CA TRP A 52 -2.76 8.19 6.07
C TRP A 52 -2.28 8.41 7.50
N ASP A 53 -3.21 8.53 8.44
CA ASP A 53 -2.93 8.62 9.87
C ASP A 53 -2.87 7.23 10.53
N ALA A 54 -2.46 7.21 11.80
CA ALA A 54 -2.27 5.98 12.55
C ALA A 54 -3.60 5.28 12.94
N GLU A 55 -4.67 6.05 13.11
CA GLU A 55 -5.98 5.52 13.52
C GLU A 55 -6.65 4.79 12.35
N GLY A 56 -6.68 5.43 11.18
CA GLY A 56 -7.17 4.85 9.94
C GLY A 56 -6.37 3.59 9.56
N TRP A 57 -5.04 3.62 9.70
CA TRP A 57 -4.20 2.42 9.50
C TRP A 57 -4.62 1.27 10.42
N LYS A 58 -4.80 1.55 11.71
CA LYS A 58 -5.21 0.54 12.69
C LYS A 58 -6.57 -0.07 12.34
N ASN A 59 -7.52 0.75 11.92
CA ASN A 59 -8.85 0.29 11.53
C ASN A 59 -8.80 -0.60 10.29
N PHE A 60 -8.00 -0.23 9.28
CA PHE A 60 -7.83 -1.04 8.08
C PHE A 60 -7.18 -2.40 8.33
N VAL A 61 -6.11 -2.45 9.13
CA VAL A 61 -5.42 -3.71 9.43
C VAL A 61 -6.30 -4.64 10.26
N SER A 62 -7.23 -4.07 11.03
CA SER A 62 -8.19 -4.83 11.85
C SER A 62 -9.47 -5.19 11.09
N ASP A 63 -9.67 -4.69 9.87
CA ASP A 63 -10.87 -4.93 9.07
C ASP A 63 -10.81 -6.31 8.39
N PRO A 64 -11.72 -7.25 8.75
CA PRO A 64 -11.70 -8.61 8.25
C PRO A 64 -12.06 -8.77 6.76
N GLU A 65 -12.62 -7.75 6.11
CA GLU A 65 -13.13 -7.85 4.73
C GLU A 65 -12.16 -7.43 3.62
#